data_AF-A0A662A514-F1
#
_entry.id   AF-A0A662A514-F1
#
_cell.length_a   1.000
_cell.length_b   1.000
_cell.length_c   1.000
_cell.angle_alpha   90.00
_cell.angle_beta   90.00
_cell.angle_gamma   90.00
#
_symmetry.space_group_name_H-M   'P 1'
#
loop_
_entity.id
_entity.type
_entity.pdbx_description
1 polymer ?
#
loop_
_entity_poly.entity_id
_entity_poly.type
_entity_poly.pdbx_seq_one_letter_code
_entity_poly.pdbx_strand_id
1 'polypeptide(L)'
;MIRSITISLLFLSIISSHFSFAQNSDFIMDERDGNIYLVAKFNATWWMCQNLKYNISEGSVCYEADETNCMLKGRLYSQEAAMEACPEGYHLPTDEEWKELESYIGMDKDELDKKFNRNTGTVGKFLRMGGGLGFDADYIGMVNPKGNSSHAGRRAYFWTSSADDNGFGWIRIIEKTKDGVERQAYDKNNKLTVRCVKAGVADPVTETEAAPAIKTEDEKVKPKQRDPSERKQGERKQGERNPEDRKRKQEKQGKEKIPD
;
A
#
# COMPACT_ATOMS: atom_id res chain seq x y z
N MET A 1 30.21 35.71 -26.40
CA MET A 1 29.94 35.35 -24.99
C MET A 1 28.47 34.94 -24.91
N ILE A 2 28.15 33.67 -25.15
CA ILE A 2 26.77 33.14 -25.11
C ILE A 2 26.73 32.17 -23.94
N ARG A 3 26.03 32.54 -22.85
CA ARG A 3 25.84 31.68 -21.69
C ARG A 3 24.73 30.67 -22.02
N SER A 4 25.13 29.41 -22.13
CA SER A 4 24.22 28.28 -22.27
C SER A 4 23.36 28.15 -21.01
N ILE A 5 22.04 28.30 -21.15
CA ILE A 5 21.08 28.07 -20.06
C ILE A 5 20.85 26.57 -20.00
N THR A 6 21.49 25.89 -19.06
CA THR A 6 21.11 24.53 -18.65
C THR A 6 19.74 24.62 -17.98
N ILE A 7 18.68 24.35 -18.73
CA ILE A 7 17.34 24.14 -18.18
C ILE A 7 17.40 22.84 -17.38
N SER A 8 17.26 23.01 -16.06
CA SER A 8 17.34 21.97 -15.05
C SER A 8 16.27 20.89 -15.28
N LEU A 9 16.70 19.63 -15.38
CA LEU A 9 15.88 18.41 -15.50
C LEU A 9 15.02 18.11 -14.25
N LEU A 10 14.72 19.10 -13.42
CA LEU A 10 13.95 18.95 -12.18
C LEU A 10 12.43 19.15 -12.34
N PHE A 11 11.95 19.51 -13.54
CA PHE A 11 10.52 19.66 -13.81
C PHE A 11 9.82 18.41 -14.37
N LEU A 12 10.55 17.37 -14.76
CA LEU A 12 9.95 16.14 -15.32
C LEU A 12 9.52 15.11 -14.25
N SER A 13 10.06 15.13 -13.03
CA SER A 13 9.66 14.14 -12.01
C SER A 13 8.34 14.47 -11.31
N ILE A 14 7.94 15.75 -11.28
CA ILE A 14 6.69 16.18 -10.63
C ILE A 14 5.47 15.88 -11.52
N ILE A 15 5.66 15.80 -12.84
CA ILE A 15 4.56 15.47 -13.78
C ILE A 15 4.27 13.96 -13.73
N SER A 16 5.28 13.11 -13.48
CA SER A 16 5.12 11.65 -13.45
C SER A 16 4.26 11.16 -12.29
N SER A 17 4.35 11.76 -11.09
CA SER A 17 3.58 11.31 -9.93
C SER A 17 2.10 11.71 -10.00
N HIS A 18 1.79 12.85 -10.60
CA HIS A 18 0.40 13.27 -10.84
C HIS A 18 -0.25 12.54 -12.03
N PHE A 19 0.55 12.12 -13.02
CA PHE A 19 0.04 11.41 -14.20
C PHE A 19 -0.40 9.96 -13.89
N SER A 20 0.20 9.30 -12.89
CA SER A 20 -0.14 7.90 -12.55
C SER A 20 -1.45 7.73 -11.75
N PHE A 21 -1.90 8.73 -10.99
CA PHE A 21 -3.17 8.62 -10.24
C PHE A 21 -4.40 8.80 -11.15
N ALA A 22 -4.31 9.71 -12.13
CA ALA A 22 -5.42 10.00 -13.04
C ALA A 22 -5.82 8.82 -13.95
N GLN A 23 -4.93 7.82 -14.16
CA GLN A 23 -5.24 6.60 -14.92
C GLN A 23 -5.81 5.46 -14.05
N ASN A 24 -5.75 5.56 -12.72
CA ASN A 24 -6.17 4.51 -11.79
C ASN A 24 -7.39 4.91 -10.95
N SER A 25 -8.14 5.93 -11.40
CA SER A 25 -9.36 6.38 -10.74
C SER A 25 -10.45 6.67 -11.76
N ASP A 26 -11.70 6.53 -11.32
CA ASP A 26 -12.91 6.77 -12.11
C ASP A 26 -14.04 7.22 -11.17
N PHE A 27 -15.22 7.52 -11.71
CA PHE A 27 -16.42 7.84 -10.95
C PHE A 27 -17.53 6.85 -11.26
N ILE A 28 -18.29 6.50 -10.23
CA ILE A 28 -19.55 5.76 -10.37
C ILE A 28 -20.70 6.59 -9.83
N MET A 29 -21.87 6.43 -10.43
CA MET A 29 -23.12 6.94 -9.91
C MET A 29 -23.92 5.78 -9.33
N ASP A 30 -24.43 5.95 -8.12
CA ASP A 30 -25.43 5.05 -7.56
C ASP A 30 -26.80 5.47 -8.09
N GLU A 31 -27.32 4.73 -9.08
CA GLU A 31 -28.60 5.04 -9.75
C GLU A 31 -29.80 5.08 -8.78
N ARG A 32 -29.68 4.49 -7.59
CA ARG A 32 -30.76 4.41 -6.61
C ARG A 32 -31.00 5.75 -5.91
N ASP A 33 -29.98 6.59 -5.77
CA ASP A 33 -30.04 7.86 -5.03
C ASP A 33 -29.31 9.04 -5.70
N GLY A 34 -28.63 8.81 -6.82
CA GLY A 34 -27.91 9.83 -7.59
C GLY A 34 -26.57 10.25 -6.98
N ASN A 35 -26.09 9.59 -5.92
CA ASN A 35 -24.77 9.89 -5.35
C ASN A 35 -23.66 9.45 -6.30
N ILE A 36 -22.69 10.34 -6.50
CA ILE A 36 -21.49 10.07 -7.31
C ILE A 36 -20.31 9.83 -6.38
N TYR A 37 -19.59 8.73 -6.60
CA TYR A 37 -18.45 8.31 -5.82
C TYR A 37 -17.20 8.20 -6.69
N LEU A 38 -16.08 8.76 -6.22
CA LEU A 38 -14.77 8.45 -6.75
C LEU A 38 -14.43 6.99 -6.39
N VAL A 39 -13.92 6.25 -7.36
CA VAL A 39 -13.34 4.92 -7.18
C VAL A 39 -11.90 4.92 -7.66
N ALA A 40 -11.05 4.11 -7.02
CA ALA A 40 -9.68 3.90 -7.46
C ALA A 40 -9.34 2.41 -7.51
N LYS A 41 -8.52 2.02 -8.49
CA LYS A 41 -8.05 0.65 -8.67
C LYS A 41 -6.80 0.42 -7.82
N PHE A 42 -6.87 -0.54 -6.90
CA PHE A 42 -5.73 -1.04 -6.14
C PHE A 42 -5.54 -2.51 -6.48
N ASN A 43 -4.41 -2.85 -7.12
CA ASN A 43 -4.22 -4.14 -7.77
C ASN A 43 -5.36 -4.45 -8.76
N ALA A 44 -6.14 -5.51 -8.55
CA ALA A 44 -7.26 -5.89 -9.40
C ALA A 44 -8.60 -5.30 -8.93
N THR A 45 -8.69 -4.69 -7.74
CA THR A 45 -9.98 -4.34 -7.12
C THR A 45 -10.22 -2.84 -7.19
N TRP A 46 -11.42 -2.44 -7.61
CA TRP A 46 -11.88 -1.06 -7.55
C TRP A 46 -12.48 -0.77 -6.18
N TRP A 47 -11.98 0.26 -5.51
CA TRP A 47 -12.42 0.67 -4.17
C TRP A 47 -13.07 2.04 -4.22
N MET A 48 -14.20 2.21 -3.53
CA MET A 48 -14.72 3.55 -3.25
C MET A 48 -13.73 4.36 -2.40
N CYS A 49 -13.44 5.57 -2.86
CA CYS A 49 -12.59 6.57 -2.20
C CYS A 49 -13.38 7.50 -1.27
N GLN A 50 -14.70 7.35 -1.20
CA GLN A 50 -15.57 8.06 -0.26
C GLN A 50 -16.49 7.08 0.49
N ASN A 51 -16.93 7.47 1.69
CA ASN A 51 -17.86 6.66 2.49
C ASN A 51 -19.24 6.63 1.82
N LEU A 52 -19.87 5.45 1.80
CA LEU A 52 -21.20 5.27 1.20
C LEU A 52 -22.28 6.11 1.90
N LYS A 53 -23.15 6.76 1.12
CA LYS A 53 -24.24 7.63 1.58
C LYS A 53 -25.63 7.04 1.39
N TYR A 54 -25.74 5.86 0.80
CA TYR A 54 -27.02 5.21 0.48
C TYR A 54 -27.89 4.99 1.72
N ASN A 55 -29.09 5.58 1.73
CA ASN A 55 -30.00 5.45 2.86
C ASN A 55 -30.79 4.14 2.80
N ILE A 56 -30.34 3.14 3.56
CA ILE A 56 -31.15 1.95 3.85
C ILE A 56 -32.01 2.21 5.09
N SER A 57 -33.31 1.96 4.96
CA SER A 57 -34.34 2.37 5.94
C SER A 57 -34.10 1.82 7.35
N GLU A 58 -33.57 0.60 7.43
CA GLU A 58 -33.22 -0.06 8.68
C GLU A 58 -31.72 -0.34 8.73
N GLY A 59 -31.12 -0.05 9.88
CA GLY A 59 -29.72 -0.37 10.12
C GLY A 59 -28.70 0.63 9.57
N SER A 60 -29.10 1.78 9.01
CA SER A 60 -28.21 2.92 8.76
C SER A 60 -28.57 4.16 9.58
N VAL A 61 -27.54 4.91 9.98
CA VAL A 61 -27.71 6.13 10.80
C VAL A 61 -26.71 7.21 10.38
N CYS A 62 -27.03 8.45 10.73
CA CYS A 62 -26.07 9.55 10.72
C CYS A 62 -25.31 9.60 12.05
N TYR A 63 -24.02 9.92 11.98
CA TYR A 63 -23.25 10.21 13.18
C TYR A 63 -23.90 11.39 13.94
N GLU A 64 -24.07 11.23 15.25
CA GLU A 64 -24.79 12.16 16.14
C GLU A 64 -26.24 12.47 15.72
N ALA A 65 -26.86 11.62 14.89
CA ALA A 65 -28.18 11.84 14.32
C ALA A 65 -28.32 13.16 13.51
N ASP A 66 -27.20 13.69 13.00
CA ASP A 66 -27.16 14.89 12.17
C ASP A 66 -27.05 14.51 10.67
N GLU A 67 -28.09 14.82 9.89
CA GLU A 67 -28.12 14.57 8.44
C GLU A 67 -26.99 15.27 7.68
N THR A 68 -26.44 16.36 8.22
CA THR A 68 -25.24 17.00 7.65
C THR A 68 -24.05 16.06 7.64
N ASN A 69 -23.88 15.23 8.67
CA ASN A 69 -22.82 14.23 8.72
C ASN A 69 -23.03 13.14 7.66
N CYS A 70 -24.28 12.70 7.45
CA CYS A 70 -24.59 11.77 6.37
C CYS A 70 -24.23 12.34 5.00
N MET A 71 -24.65 13.57 4.71
CA MET A 71 -24.40 14.22 3.42
C MET A 71 -22.91 14.47 3.16
N LEU A 72 -22.16 14.93 4.17
CA LEU A 72 -20.75 15.31 4.00
C LEU A 72 -19.79 14.12 4.14
N LYS A 73 -20.09 13.18 5.04
CA LYS A 73 -19.13 12.17 5.51
C LYS A 73 -19.58 10.72 5.29
N GLY A 74 -20.78 10.47 4.76
CA GLY A 74 -21.33 9.12 4.64
C GLY A 74 -22.20 8.71 5.82
N ARG A 75 -22.99 7.65 5.62
CA ARG A 75 -23.77 7.03 6.70
C ARG A 75 -22.97 5.93 7.39
N LEU A 76 -23.46 5.49 8.54
CA LEU A 76 -22.92 4.38 9.32
C LEU A 76 -23.94 3.25 9.34
N TYR A 77 -23.50 2.01 9.12
CA TYR A 77 -24.36 0.86 8.86
C TYR A 77 -24.07 -0.29 9.83
N SER A 78 -25.08 -1.07 10.25
CA SER A 78 -24.82 -2.40 10.80
C SER A 78 -24.23 -3.29 9.72
N GLN A 79 -23.55 -4.36 10.10
CA GLN A 79 -22.95 -5.24 9.11
C GLN A 79 -24.00 -5.84 8.16
N GLU A 80 -25.17 -6.25 8.68
CA GLU A 80 -26.27 -6.75 7.86
C GLU A 80 -26.76 -5.71 6.84
N ALA A 81 -27.00 -4.47 7.29
CA ALA A 81 -27.38 -3.37 6.41
C ALA A 81 -26.28 -3.04 5.39
N ALA A 82 -25.01 -3.15 5.79
CA ALA A 82 -23.85 -2.91 4.93
C ALA A 82 -23.72 -3.94 3.80
N MET A 83 -24.16 -5.19 4.01
CA MET A 83 -24.15 -6.24 2.97
C MET A 83 -25.08 -5.89 1.80
N GLU A 84 -26.18 -5.17 2.08
CA GLU A 84 -27.18 -4.79 1.09
C GLU A 84 -27.02 -3.34 0.56
N ALA A 85 -26.13 -2.56 1.17
CA ALA A 85 -26.06 -1.13 0.92
C ALA A 85 -25.32 -0.76 -0.38
N CYS A 86 -24.42 -1.62 -0.88
CA CYS A 86 -23.60 -1.29 -2.05
C CYS A 86 -24.42 -1.23 -3.36
N PRO A 87 -24.04 -0.37 -4.32
CA PRO A 87 -24.72 -0.28 -5.60
C PRO A 87 -24.50 -1.54 -6.44
N GLU A 88 -25.33 -1.72 -7.48
CA GLU A 88 -25.25 -2.89 -8.35
C GLU A 88 -23.85 -3.08 -8.93
N GLY A 89 -23.37 -4.33 -8.90
CA GLY A 89 -22.02 -4.70 -9.34
C GLY A 89 -20.89 -4.33 -8.37
N TYR A 90 -21.21 -3.69 -7.24
CA TYR A 90 -20.31 -3.49 -6.12
C TYR A 90 -20.80 -4.26 -4.89
N HIS A 91 -19.89 -4.60 -3.99
CA HIS A 91 -20.19 -5.31 -2.75
C HIS A 91 -19.40 -4.76 -1.56
N LEU A 92 -19.83 -5.12 -0.35
CA LEU A 92 -19.06 -4.86 0.86
C LEU A 92 -17.80 -5.73 0.84
N PRO A 93 -16.58 -5.17 0.93
CA PRO A 93 -15.34 -5.92 0.80
C PRO A 93 -15.27 -7.05 1.81
N THR A 94 -14.72 -8.17 1.40
CA THR A 94 -14.37 -9.29 2.28
C THR A 94 -13.15 -8.95 3.13
N ASP A 95 -12.89 -9.76 4.14
CA ASP A 95 -11.63 -9.70 4.89
C ASP A 95 -10.42 -9.96 3.99
N GLU A 96 -10.55 -10.85 3.02
CA GLU A 96 -9.53 -11.18 2.02
C GLU A 96 -9.22 -10.01 1.11
N GLU A 97 -10.22 -9.31 0.55
CA GLU A 97 -9.98 -8.13 -0.30
C GLU A 97 -9.28 -7.00 0.46
N TRP A 98 -9.62 -6.81 1.73
CA TRP A 98 -8.87 -5.88 2.58
C TRP A 98 -7.41 -6.32 2.79
N LYS A 99 -7.16 -7.62 3.02
CA LYS A 99 -5.79 -8.14 3.14
C LYS A 99 -5.01 -7.96 1.84
N GLU A 100 -5.66 -8.10 0.68
CA GLU A 100 -5.04 -7.80 -0.62
C GLU A 100 -4.67 -6.33 -0.78
N LEU A 101 -5.54 -5.40 -0.38
CA LEU A 101 -5.24 -3.97 -0.35
C LEU A 101 -4.06 -3.66 0.58
N GLU A 102 -4.07 -4.23 1.79
CA GLU A 102 -3.00 -4.06 2.78
C GLU A 102 -1.67 -4.61 2.26
N SER A 103 -1.69 -5.78 1.62
CA SER A 103 -0.51 -6.38 0.98
C SER A 103 0.00 -5.54 -0.19
N TYR A 104 -0.91 -5.02 -1.04
CA TYR A 104 -0.57 -4.13 -2.15
C TYR A 104 0.17 -2.87 -1.67
N ILE A 105 -0.21 -2.32 -0.51
CA ILE A 105 0.44 -1.15 0.09
C ILE A 105 1.80 -1.52 0.71
N GLY A 106 1.98 -2.77 1.12
CA GLY A 106 3.26 -3.28 1.61
C GLY A 106 3.22 -3.95 2.98
N MET A 107 2.05 -4.41 3.46
CA MET A 107 1.98 -5.25 4.66
C MET A 107 2.64 -6.61 4.41
N ASP A 108 3.45 -7.06 5.37
CA ASP A 108 4.11 -8.35 5.29
C ASP A 108 3.10 -9.49 5.46
N LYS A 109 3.32 -10.59 4.73
CA LYS A 109 2.39 -11.73 4.70
C LYS A 109 2.12 -12.34 6.07
N ASP A 110 3.11 -12.33 6.97
CA ASP A 110 2.96 -12.87 8.32
C ASP A 110 2.15 -11.96 9.25
N GLU A 111 1.89 -10.70 8.87
CA GLU A 111 1.01 -9.80 9.62
C GLU A 111 -0.45 -9.84 9.16
N LEU A 112 -0.75 -10.26 7.93
CA LEU A 112 -2.09 -10.11 7.32
C LEU A 112 -3.23 -10.68 8.19
N ASP A 113 -3.05 -11.86 8.77
CA ASP A 113 -4.08 -12.51 9.60
C ASP A 113 -3.98 -12.19 11.11
N LYS A 114 -2.95 -11.44 11.54
CA LYS A 114 -2.80 -11.04 12.96
C LYS A 114 -3.98 -10.14 13.36
N LYS A 115 -4.44 -10.30 14.61
CA LYS A 115 -5.44 -9.40 15.21
C LYS A 115 -4.75 -8.18 15.84
N PHE A 116 -5.51 -7.12 16.02
CA PHE A 116 -5.08 -5.82 16.55
C PHE A 116 -4.12 -5.09 15.60
N ASN A 117 -3.20 -4.30 16.16
CA ASN A 117 -2.33 -3.41 15.41
C ASN A 117 -1.32 -4.18 14.54
N ARG A 118 -1.31 -3.87 13.24
CA ARG A 118 -0.35 -4.36 12.24
C ARG A 118 0.32 -3.15 11.59
N ASN A 119 1.65 -3.15 11.50
CA ASN A 119 2.40 -1.91 11.25
C ASN A 119 3.45 -2.02 10.14
N THR A 120 3.72 -3.22 9.63
CA THR A 120 4.54 -3.40 8.42
C THR A 120 3.93 -2.63 7.23
N GLY A 121 4.80 -2.08 6.37
CA GLY A 121 4.38 -1.25 5.24
C GLY A 121 3.79 0.11 5.58
N THR A 122 3.60 0.47 6.85
CA THR A 122 2.94 1.72 7.28
C THR A 122 1.57 1.93 6.61
N VAL A 123 0.79 0.85 6.45
CA VAL A 123 -0.45 0.86 5.67
C VAL A 123 -1.43 1.96 6.11
N GLY A 124 -1.61 2.17 7.42
CA GLY A 124 -2.48 3.22 7.96
C GLY A 124 -2.07 4.62 7.54
N LYS A 125 -0.78 4.90 7.37
CA LYS A 125 -0.25 6.18 6.87
C LYS A 125 -0.71 6.49 5.45
N PHE A 126 -0.88 5.47 4.61
CA PHE A 126 -1.30 5.64 3.23
C PHE A 126 -2.82 5.68 3.06
N LEU A 127 -3.57 4.98 3.92
CA LEU A 127 -5.02 4.94 3.87
C LEU A 127 -5.69 6.17 4.51
N ARG A 128 -5.02 6.87 5.44
CA ARG A 128 -5.57 8.09 6.04
C ARG A 128 -5.80 9.21 5.04
N MET A 129 -6.67 10.16 5.41
CA MET A 129 -6.80 11.44 4.69
C MET A 129 -5.44 12.09 4.44
N GLY A 130 -5.15 12.40 3.18
CA GLY A 130 -3.88 12.99 2.75
C GLY A 130 -2.71 11.98 2.71
N GLY A 131 -2.99 10.68 2.79
CA GLY A 131 -1.99 9.61 2.71
C GLY A 131 -1.41 9.40 1.30
N GLY A 132 -1.99 10.05 0.29
CA GLY A 132 -1.46 10.10 -1.09
C GLY A 132 -1.97 9.00 -2.01
N LEU A 133 -2.72 8.01 -1.50
CA LEU A 133 -3.33 6.95 -2.32
C LEU A 133 -4.76 7.27 -2.79
N GLY A 134 -5.37 8.35 -2.29
CA GLY A 134 -6.76 8.71 -2.60
C GLY A 134 -7.82 7.83 -1.91
N PHE A 135 -7.43 6.89 -1.04
CA PHE A 135 -8.40 6.16 -0.19
C PHE A 135 -9.08 7.09 0.82
N ASP A 136 -8.31 8.02 1.38
CA ASP A 136 -8.72 9.12 2.26
C ASP A 136 -9.79 8.75 3.29
N ALA A 137 -9.41 7.89 4.24
CA ALA A 137 -10.29 7.45 5.32
C ALA A 137 -10.78 8.61 6.21
N ASP A 138 -12.04 9.03 6.06
CA ASP A 138 -12.68 10.03 6.94
C ASP A 138 -12.90 9.43 8.35
N TYR A 139 -12.39 10.12 9.36
CA TYR A 139 -12.53 9.76 10.77
C TYR A 139 -13.89 10.16 11.34
N ILE A 140 -14.98 9.71 10.73
CA ILE A 140 -16.33 9.97 11.22
C ILE A 140 -16.60 9.25 12.55
N GLY A 141 -15.84 8.22 12.90
CA GLY A 141 -16.01 7.44 14.13
C GLY A 141 -17.00 6.29 13.94
N MET A 142 -17.78 5.99 14.98
CA MET A 142 -18.76 4.90 15.00
C MET A 142 -19.95 5.24 15.88
N VAL A 143 -21.06 4.51 15.69
CA VAL A 143 -22.18 4.47 16.62
C VAL A 143 -22.33 3.06 17.19
N ASN A 144 -22.36 2.94 18.51
CA ASN A 144 -22.52 1.63 19.15
C ASN A 144 -24.01 1.16 19.16
N PRO A 145 -24.33 -0.08 19.57
CA PRO A 145 -25.70 -0.58 19.54
C PRO A 145 -26.68 0.18 20.45
N LYS A 146 -26.18 0.98 21.40
CA LYS A 146 -27.00 1.85 22.26
C LYS A 146 -27.28 3.22 21.63
N GLY A 147 -26.80 3.47 20.41
CA GLY A 147 -26.95 4.75 19.71
C GLY A 147 -25.90 5.80 20.07
N ASN A 148 -24.89 5.46 20.89
CA ASN A 148 -23.87 6.45 21.28
C ASN A 148 -22.82 6.60 20.18
N SER A 149 -22.64 7.83 19.73
CA SER A 149 -21.59 8.25 18.80
C SER A 149 -20.25 8.41 19.51
N SER A 150 -19.15 7.98 18.89
CA SER A 150 -17.81 8.09 19.48
C SER A 150 -16.69 8.15 18.45
N HIS A 151 -15.55 8.68 18.86
CA HIS A 151 -14.27 8.65 18.13
C HIS A 151 -14.18 9.50 16.86
N ALA A 152 -15.15 10.37 16.60
CA ALA A 152 -15.04 11.36 15.53
C ALA A 152 -13.74 12.17 15.63
N GLY A 153 -13.15 12.44 14.47
CA GLY A 153 -11.87 13.14 14.32
C GLY A 153 -10.63 12.31 14.69
N ARG A 154 -10.79 11.07 15.20
CA ARG A 154 -9.69 10.23 15.67
C ARG A 154 -9.56 8.92 14.90
N ARG A 155 -10.67 8.21 14.68
CA ARG A 155 -10.68 6.86 14.09
C ARG A 155 -11.71 6.73 12.99
N ALA A 156 -11.36 5.96 11.97
CA ALA A 156 -12.27 5.49 10.93
C ALA A 156 -12.43 3.98 11.09
N TYR A 157 -13.67 3.50 11.03
CA TYR A 157 -14.02 2.10 11.25
C TYR A 157 -14.71 1.56 10.00
N PHE A 158 -14.16 0.52 9.40
CA PHE A 158 -14.67 -0.04 8.15
C PHE A 158 -15.14 -1.48 8.35
N TRP A 159 -16.38 -1.74 7.95
CA TRP A 159 -16.89 -3.10 7.87
C TRP A 159 -16.23 -3.89 6.75
N THR A 160 -16.15 -5.20 6.96
CA THR A 160 -16.10 -6.18 5.88
C THR A 160 -17.36 -7.03 5.86
N SER A 161 -17.58 -7.81 4.81
CA SER A 161 -18.64 -8.82 4.71
C SER A 161 -18.32 -10.13 5.44
N SER A 162 -17.06 -10.33 5.86
CA SER A 162 -16.63 -11.53 6.57
C SER A 162 -16.90 -11.43 8.09
N ALA A 163 -17.02 -12.58 8.74
CA ALA A 163 -17.12 -12.71 10.19
C ALA A 163 -16.06 -13.66 10.74
N ASP A 164 -15.78 -13.58 12.04
CA ASP A 164 -14.97 -14.56 12.75
C ASP A 164 -15.79 -15.80 13.14
N ASP A 165 -15.12 -16.81 13.69
CA ASP A 165 -15.75 -18.09 14.08
C ASP A 165 -16.83 -17.93 15.17
N ASN A 166 -16.82 -16.81 15.89
CA ASN A 166 -17.82 -16.48 16.91
C ASN A 166 -19.00 -15.66 16.33
N GLY A 167 -18.98 -15.38 15.03
CA GLY A 167 -20.02 -14.62 14.34
C GLY A 167 -19.92 -13.11 14.54
N PHE A 168 -18.79 -12.57 15.01
CA PHE A 168 -18.53 -11.13 15.04
C PHE A 168 -17.97 -10.66 13.69
N GLY A 169 -18.37 -9.48 13.22
CA GLY A 169 -17.95 -8.98 11.91
C GLY A 169 -16.50 -8.48 11.94
N TRP A 170 -15.72 -8.82 10.92
CA TRP A 170 -14.35 -8.29 10.80
C TRP A 170 -14.37 -6.81 10.43
N ILE A 171 -13.46 -6.05 11.03
CA ILE A 171 -13.33 -4.60 10.80
C ILE A 171 -11.88 -4.17 10.62
N ARG A 172 -11.70 -3.03 9.95
CA ARG A 172 -10.45 -2.26 9.95
C ARG A 172 -10.62 -1.00 10.75
N ILE A 173 -9.61 -0.66 11.54
CA ILE A 173 -9.53 0.64 12.21
C ILE A 173 -8.29 1.36 11.71
N ILE A 174 -8.51 2.55 11.17
CA ILE A 174 -7.45 3.48 10.77
C ILE A 174 -7.50 4.66 11.75
N GLU A 175 -6.39 4.91 12.43
CA GLU A 175 -6.27 5.99 13.41
C GLU A 175 -5.42 7.13 12.85
N LYS A 176 -5.86 8.37 13.09
CA LYS A 176 -5.25 9.58 12.52
C LYS A 176 -3.75 9.73 12.76
N THR A 177 -3.24 9.23 13.89
CA THR A 177 -1.86 9.42 14.34
C THR A 177 -1.02 8.15 14.34
N LYS A 178 -1.59 7.02 13.87
CA LYS A 178 -0.89 5.74 13.79
C LYS A 178 -0.63 5.41 12.32
N ASP A 179 0.54 4.88 12.06
CA ASP A 179 0.93 4.49 10.70
C ASP A 179 0.52 3.05 10.36
N GLY A 180 0.07 2.27 11.35
CA GLY A 180 -0.48 0.92 11.17
C GLY A 180 -1.99 0.90 10.98
N VAL A 181 -2.53 -0.29 10.73
CA VAL A 181 -3.96 -0.57 10.64
C VAL A 181 -4.33 -1.68 11.61
N GLU A 182 -5.41 -1.51 12.37
CA GLU A 182 -5.90 -2.56 13.26
C GLU A 182 -6.90 -3.47 12.55
N ARG A 183 -6.83 -4.79 12.79
CA ARG A 183 -7.84 -5.77 12.37
C ARG A 183 -8.43 -6.49 13.59
N GLN A 184 -9.74 -6.42 13.78
CA GLN A 184 -10.41 -7.10 14.89
C GLN A 184 -11.88 -7.38 14.56
N ALA A 185 -12.58 -8.11 15.43
CA ALA A 185 -13.98 -8.49 15.22
C ALA A 185 -14.91 -7.73 16.18
N TYR A 186 -15.99 -7.15 15.66
CA TYR A 186 -16.94 -6.30 16.40
C TYR A 186 -18.37 -6.84 16.33
N ASP A 187 -19.21 -6.46 17.30
CA ASP A 187 -20.65 -6.78 17.27
C ASP A 187 -21.27 -6.19 16.00
N LYS A 188 -21.96 -7.03 15.22
CA LYS A 188 -22.55 -6.69 13.92
C LYS A 188 -23.60 -5.58 13.99
N ASN A 189 -24.10 -5.27 15.19
CA ASN A 189 -25.05 -4.19 15.44
C ASN A 189 -24.43 -2.80 15.53
N ASN A 190 -23.09 -2.70 15.70
CA ASN A 190 -22.39 -1.42 15.60
C ASN A 190 -22.63 -0.80 14.23
N LYS A 191 -22.75 0.52 14.17
CA LYS A 191 -22.86 1.27 12.92
C LYS A 191 -21.51 1.84 12.55
N LEU A 192 -20.91 1.29 11.49
CA LEU A 192 -19.57 1.65 11.00
C LEU A 192 -19.65 2.07 9.52
N THR A 193 -18.56 2.63 9.02
CA THR A 193 -18.45 3.09 7.65
C THR A 193 -18.39 1.93 6.66
N VAL A 194 -18.96 2.15 5.48
CA VAL A 194 -18.87 1.24 4.33
C VAL A 194 -18.07 1.90 3.20
N ARG A 195 -17.14 1.14 2.62
CA ARG A 195 -16.55 1.37 1.30
C ARG A 195 -16.93 0.18 0.44
N CYS A 196 -17.60 0.41 -0.67
CA CYS A 196 -17.92 -0.67 -1.59
C CYS A 196 -16.75 -0.94 -2.52
N VAL A 197 -16.61 -2.20 -2.92
CA VAL A 197 -15.58 -2.64 -3.86
C VAL A 197 -16.21 -3.38 -5.02
N LYS A 198 -15.48 -3.47 -6.13
CA LYS A 198 -15.82 -4.28 -7.27
C LYS A 198 -14.57 -4.98 -7.76
N ALA A 199 -14.62 -6.30 -7.88
CA ALA A 199 -13.55 -7.04 -8.51
C ALA A 199 -13.38 -6.51 -9.95
N GLY A 200 -12.19 -6.04 -10.29
CA GLY A 200 -11.83 -5.74 -11.66
C GLY A 200 -11.57 -7.04 -12.42
N VAL A 201 -11.72 -6.97 -13.74
CA VAL A 201 -11.09 -7.96 -14.60
C VAL A 201 -9.59 -7.71 -14.49
N ALA A 202 -8.81 -8.75 -14.16
CA ALA A 202 -7.36 -8.65 -14.28
C ALA A 202 -7.08 -8.14 -15.69
N ASP A 203 -6.33 -7.04 -15.81
CA ASP A 203 -5.96 -6.54 -17.14
C ASP A 203 -5.34 -7.75 -17.86
N PRO A 204 -5.82 -8.12 -19.06
CA PRO A 204 -5.25 -9.23 -19.78
C PRO A 204 -3.76 -8.94 -19.80
N VAL A 205 -2.98 -9.85 -19.22
CA VAL A 205 -1.54 -9.72 -19.18
C VAL A 205 -1.17 -9.57 -20.65
N THR A 206 -0.89 -8.35 -21.08
CA THR A 206 -0.20 -8.14 -22.33
C THR A 206 1.12 -8.81 -22.05
N GLU A 207 1.27 -10.06 -22.48
CA GLU A 207 2.56 -10.66 -22.71
C GLU A 207 3.30 -9.61 -23.53
N THR A 208 4.14 -8.84 -22.85
CA THR A 208 5.08 -7.96 -23.50
C THR A 208 5.87 -8.90 -24.39
N GLU A 209 5.62 -8.83 -25.70
CA GLU A 209 6.38 -9.55 -26.70
C GLU A 209 7.84 -9.44 -26.30
N ALA A 210 8.44 -10.58 -25.96
CA ALA A 210 9.86 -10.66 -25.71
C ALA A 210 10.55 -10.06 -26.93
N ALA A 211 11.26 -8.94 -26.71
CA ALA A 211 12.11 -8.33 -27.71
C ALA A 211 12.96 -9.44 -28.36
N PRO A 212 13.05 -9.51 -29.70
CA PRO A 212 13.77 -10.58 -30.36
C PRO A 212 15.23 -10.54 -29.91
N ALA A 213 15.71 -11.68 -29.40
CA ALA A 213 17.08 -11.88 -29.01
C ALA A 213 18.00 -11.57 -30.21
N ILE A 214 18.78 -10.50 -30.10
CA ILE A 214 19.89 -10.23 -31.01
C ILE A 214 20.93 -11.33 -30.77
N LYS A 215 21.03 -12.27 -31.70
CA LYS A 215 22.13 -13.22 -31.74
C LYS A 215 23.38 -12.47 -32.17
N THR A 216 24.27 -12.16 -31.24
CA THR A 216 25.66 -11.83 -31.58
C THR A 216 26.38 -13.15 -31.83
N GLU A 217 26.64 -13.45 -33.09
CA GLU A 217 27.56 -14.52 -33.48
C GLU A 217 28.99 -14.06 -33.13
N ASP A 218 29.55 -14.62 -32.06
CA ASP A 218 30.99 -14.56 -31.78
C ASP A 218 31.72 -15.46 -32.78
N GLU A 219 32.23 -14.88 -33.87
CA GLU A 219 33.17 -15.56 -34.76
C GLU A 219 34.52 -15.72 -34.03
N LYS A 220 34.69 -16.86 -33.34
CA LYS A 220 35.98 -17.33 -32.83
C LYS A 220 36.92 -17.65 -33.99
N VAL A 221 37.76 -16.70 -34.36
CA VAL A 221 38.97 -16.93 -35.17
C VAL A 221 39.91 -17.87 -34.39
N LYS A 222 40.04 -19.11 -34.88
CA LYS A 222 40.98 -20.13 -34.39
C LYS A 222 42.42 -19.68 -34.72
N PRO A 223 43.35 -19.57 -33.73
CA PRO A 223 44.76 -19.36 -34.05
C PRO A 223 45.39 -20.65 -34.59
N LYS A 224 46.11 -20.52 -35.70
CA LYS A 224 46.91 -21.58 -36.33
C LYS A 224 47.92 -22.15 -35.33
N GLN A 225 47.98 -23.49 -35.26
CA GLN A 225 49.02 -24.24 -34.55
C GLN A 225 50.40 -23.82 -35.05
N ARG A 226 51.31 -23.49 -34.11
CA ARG A 226 52.74 -23.40 -34.37
C ARG A 226 53.42 -24.72 -33.96
N ASP A 227 54.37 -25.06 -34.81
CA ASP A 227 55.25 -26.21 -34.89
C ASP A 227 55.96 -26.58 -33.56
N PRO A 228 55.94 -27.85 -33.11
CA PRO A 228 56.53 -28.29 -31.84
C PRO A 228 58.04 -28.60 -31.93
N SER A 229 58.84 -27.70 -32.48
CA SER A 229 60.29 -27.89 -32.54
C SER A 229 61.09 -26.63 -32.24
N GLU A 230 60.93 -26.04 -31.06
CA GLU A 230 61.94 -25.13 -30.51
C GLU A 230 61.95 -25.20 -28.97
N ARG A 231 62.89 -26.01 -28.46
CA ARG A 231 63.31 -26.08 -27.05
C ARG A 231 64.03 -24.78 -26.66
N LYS A 232 63.91 -24.33 -25.40
CA LYS A 232 65.00 -24.37 -24.40
C LYS A 232 64.66 -23.68 -23.06
N GLN A 233 64.90 -24.44 -21.99
CA GLN A 233 65.53 -24.10 -20.69
C GLN A 233 65.30 -22.71 -20.05
N GLY A 234 64.84 -22.74 -18.80
CA GLY A 234 64.99 -21.64 -17.84
C GLY A 234 64.33 -21.95 -16.49
N GLU A 235 65.03 -22.70 -15.64
CA GLU A 235 64.71 -22.87 -14.21
C GLU A 235 64.98 -21.60 -13.39
N ARG A 236 64.45 -21.60 -12.15
CA ARG A 236 64.76 -20.78 -10.94
C ARG A 236 63.76 -19.64 -10.69
N LYS A 237 63.36 -19.31 -9.44
CA LYS A 237 63.61 -19.83 -8.09
C LYS A 237 62.58 -19.17 -7.16
N GLN A 238 62.32 -19.88 -6.08
CA GLN A 238 61.68 -19.48 -4.82
C GLN A 238 62.36 -18.25 -4.19
N GLY A 239 61.58 -17.35 -3.59
CA GLY A 239 62.07 -16.22 -2.79
C GLY A 239 61.12 -15.95 -1.62
N GLU A 240 61.62 -16.21 -0.40
CA GLU A 240 60.94 -16.02 0.88
C GLU A 240 61.04 -14.57 1.41
N ARG A 241 60.00 -14.18 2.15
CA ARG A 241 59.88 -13.28 3.34
C ARG A 241 60.79 -12.04 3.50
N ASN A 242 60.15 -10.93 3.93
CA ASN A 242 60.72 -10.04 4.95
C ASN A 242 59.62 -9.60 5.97
N PRO A 243 59.80 -9.83 7.29
CA PRO A 243 58.85 -9.45 8.35
C PRO A 243 59.33 -8.20 9.12
N GLU A 244 58.86 -6.99 8.78
CA GLU A 244 59.23 -5.77 9.54
C GLU A 244 58.17 -4.65 9.67
N ASP A 245 56.87 -4.90 9.50
CA ASP A 245 55.84 -3.85 9.80
C ASP A 245 55.18 -3.99 11.17
N ARG A 246 55.85 -4.67 12.11
CA ARG A 246 55.43 -4.77 13.51
C ARG A 246 56.28 -3.83 14.36
N LYS A 247 55.86 -2.56 14.47
CA LYS A 247 56.01 -1.62 15.62
C LYS A 247 56.11 -0.17 15.12
N ARG A 248 54.98 0.54 15.07
CA ARG A 248 54.93 1.99 15.34
C ARG A 248 53.48 2.42 15.49
N LYS A 249 53.12 2.75 16.74
CA LYS A 249 51.97 3.51 17.25
C LYS A 249 51.28 2.84 18.45
N GLN A 250 52.08 2.52 19.46
CA GLN A 250 51.69 2.86 20.83
C GLN A 250 52.27 4.24 21.09
N GLU A 251 51.42 5.27 21.08
CA GLU A 251 51.58 6.53 21.81
C GLU A 251 50.43 7.45 21.39
N LYS A 252 49.36 7.43 22.19
CA LYS A 252 48.50 8.55 22.60
C LYS A 252 47.28 7.99 23.32
N GLN A 253 47.47 7.64 24.59
CA GLN A 253 46.42 7.67 25.59
C GLN A 253 46.12 9.13 25.94
N GLY A 254 44.85 9.43 26.26
CA GLY A 254 44.45 10.70 26.86
C GLY A 254 43.01 11.05 26.50
N LYS A 255 42.03 10.35 27.09
CA LYS A 255 41.11 10.88 28.11
C LYS A 255 40.07 11.85 27.57
N GLU A 256 38.81 11.43 27.54
CA GLU A 256 37.71 12.32 27.94
C GLU A 256 36.53 11.53 28.52
N LYS A 257 36.04 12.01 29.66
CA LYS A 257 35.00 11.44 30.51
C LYS A 257 33.63 11.98 30.08
N ILE A 258 32.60 11.15 30.25
CA ILE A 258 31.18 11.51 30.21
C ILE A 258 30.74 11.91 31.63
N PRO A 259 29.81 12.86 31.78
CA PRO A 259 28.86 12.85 32.89
C PRO A 259 27.40 12.78 32.43
N ASP A 260 26.58 12.33 33.38
CA ASP A 260 25.17 11.88 33.34
C ASP A 260 24.14 12.76 32.61
#